data_AF-A0A5D3KM28-F1
#
_entry.id   AF-A0A5D3KM28-F1
#
_cell.length_a   1.000
_cell.length_b   1.000
_cell.length_c   1.000
_cell.angle_alpha   90.00
_cell.angle_beta   90.00
_cell.angle_gamma   90.00
#
_symmetry.space_group_name_H-M   'P 1'
#
loop_
_entity.id
_entity.type
_entity.pdbx_description
1 polymer ?
#
loop_
_entity_poly.entity_id
_entity_poly.type
_entity_poly.pdbx_seq_one_letter_code
_entity_poly.pdbx_strand_id
1 'polypeptide(L)'
;MRALPILLIIWIAMSAPAPAVAQRFGGNYPVCLQKWEWGGSSSISCRYSSWDECRATAAGLSAMCVANPYVQPPSAQPPYPPDRGLRLR
;
A
#
# COMPACT_ATOMS: atom_id res chain seq x y z
N MET A 1 24.26 -36.70 15.34
CA MET A 1 23.90 -35.44 16.04
C MET A 1 24.41 -34.18 15.32
N ARG A 2 24.67 -34.20 14.00
CA ARG A 2 25.17 -33.02 13.24
C ARG A 2 24.14 -32.36 12.32
N ALA A 3 22.97 -32.98 12.15
CA ALA A 3 21.89 -32.44 11.32
C ALA A 3 21.02 -31.40 12.07
N LEU A 4 21.01 -31.45 13.41
CA LEU A 4 20.27 -30.52 14.25
C LEU A 4 20.64 -29.04 14.04
N PRO A 5 21.94 -28.65 14.01
CA PRO A 5 22.30 -27.24 13.77
C PRO A 5 21.97 -26.78 12.35
N ILE A 6 22.05 -27.67 11.36
CA ILE A 6 21.74 -27.34 9.95
C ILE A 6 20.25 -27.03 9.80
N LEU A 7 19.39 -27.86 10.41
CA LEU A 7 17.94 -27.63 10.41
C LEU A 7 17.56 -26.33 11.13
N LEU A 8 18.26 -25.99 12.21
CA LEU A 8 18.03 -24.75 12.95
C LEU A 8 18.36 -23.52 12.09
N ILE A 9 19.48 -23.54 11.36
CA ILE A 9 19.91 -22.44 10.48
C ILE A 9 18.92 -22.24 9.33
N ILE A 10 18.42 -23.32 8.74
CA ILE A 10 17.41 -23.25 7.66
C ILE A 10 16.11 -22.63 8.19
N TRP A 11 15.66 -23.05 9.38
CA TRP A 11 14.47 -22.49 10.02
C TRP A 11 14.58 -20.97 10.28
N ILE A 12 15.74 -20.54 10.79
CA ILE A 12 16.00 -19.11 11.05
C ILE A 12 16.05 -18.31 9.74
N ALA A 13 16.66 -18.86 8.68
CA ALA A 13 16.72 -18.21 7.37
C ALA A 13 15.34 -18.05 6.71
N MET A 14 14.42 -19.00 6.93
CA MET A 14 13.03 -18.90 6.47
C MET A 14 12.20 -17.91 7.29
N SER A 15 12.67 -17.49 8.46
CA SER A 15 11.96 -16.61 9.39
C SER A 15 12.24 -15.12 9.13
N ALA A 16 12.64 -14.75 7.90
CA ALA A 16 12.93 -13.38 7.54
C ALA A 16 11.72 -12.48 7.86
N PRO A 17 11.83 -11.55 8.82
CA PRO A 17 10.73 -10.64 9.12
C PRO A 17 10.52 -9.76 7.89
N ALA A 18 9.32 -9.83 7.31
CA ALA A 18 8.88 -8.89 6.29
C ALA A 18 9.11 -7.45 6.79
N PRO A 19 9.46 -6.49 5.93
CA PRO A 19 9.86 -5.16 6.36
C PRO A 19 8.76 -4.53 7.22
N ALA A 20 9.07 -4.33 8.50
CA ALA A 20 8.19 -3.76 9.51
C ALA A 20 8.24 -2.22 9.51
N VAL A 21 8.33 -1.64 8.32
CA VAL A 21 8.22 -0.19 8.12
C VAL A 21 6.95 0.07 7.31
N ALA A 22 6.06 0.92 7.82
CA ALA A 22 5.01 1.57 7.02
C ALA A 22 3.94 0.71 6.31
N GLN A 23 3.73 -0.57 6.62
CA GLN A 23 2.72 -1.39 5.91
C GLN A 23 1.24 -1.01 6.17
N ARG A 24 0.97 0.02 6.99
CA ARG A 24 -0.38 0.64 7.06
C ARG A 24 -0.74 1.31 5.75
N PHE A 25 0.24 1.90 5.07
CA PHE A 25 0.09 2.60 3.80
C PHE A 25 1.07 1.98 2.81
N GLY A 26 0.70 0.87 2.16
CA GLY A 26 1.51 0.30 1.09
C GLY A 26 1.71 1.38 0.02
N GLY A 27 2.94 1.87 -0.11
CA GLY A 27 3.25 3.22 -0.60
C GLY A 27 2.77 3.59 -2.00
N ASN A 28 2.25 2.63 -2.78
CA ASN A 28 1.71 2.86 -4.12
C ASN A 28 0.26 2.34 -4.31
N TYR A 29 -0.39 1.79 -3.28
CA TYR A 29 -1.76 1.31 -3.40
C TYR A 29 -2.74 2.48 -3.27
N PRO A 30 -3.59 2.76 -4.27
CA PRO A 30 -4.49 3.92 -4.25
C PRO A 30 -5.61 3.80 -3.22
N VAL A 31 -5.92 2.59 -2.73
CA VAL A 31 -7.06 2.34 -1.84
C VAL A 31 -6.62 1.70 -0.52
N CYS A 32 -7.18 2.21 0.56
CA CYS A 32 -6.96 1.78 1.93
C CYS A 32 -8.23 1.24 2.56
N LEU A 33 -8.13 0.18 3.36
CA LEU A 33 -9.20 -0.31 4.22
C LEU A 33 -8.96 0.18 5.65
N GLN A 34 -9.89 0.94 6.20
CA GLN A 34 -9.91 1.34 7.61
C GLN A 34 -10.92 0.49 8.36
N LYS A 35 -10.45 -0.30 9.32
CA LYS A 35 -11.25 -1.18 10.17
C LYS A 35 -11.32 -0.61 11.59
N TRP A 36 -12.51 -0.54 12.16
CA TRP A 36 -12.73 -0.25 13.57
C TRP A 36 -12.80 -1.54 14.36
N GLU A 37 -12.09 -1.55 15.47
CA GLU A 37 -12.04 -2.65 16.41
C GLU A 37 -12.73 -2.21 17.70
N TRP A 38 -13.26 -3.20 18.43
CA TRP A 38 -13.85 -2.96 19.73
C TRP A 38 -12.82 -2.34 20.69
N GLY A 39 -13.25 -1.35 21.48
CA GLY A 39 -12.37 -0.61 22.39
C GLY A 39 -11.74 0.66 21.79
N GLY A 40 -12.23 1.14 20.63
CA GLY A 40 -11.80 2.40 20.03
C GLY A 40 -10.49 2.31 19.24
N SER A 41 -9.95 1.11 19.07
CA SER A 41 -8.83 0.86 18.16
C SER A 41 -9.30 1.00 16.70
N SER A 42 -8.43 1.52 15.85
CA SER A 42 -8.61 1.46 14.41
C SER A 42 -7.33 0.99 13.73
N SER A 43 -7.49 0.14 12.74
CA SER A 43 -6.42 -0.37 11.89
C SER A 43 -6.67 0.05 10.45
N ILE A 44 -5.64 0.60 9.80
CA ILE A 44 -5.70 0.99 8.39
C ILE A 44 -4.73 0.13 7.59
N SER A 45 -5.13 -0.31 6.40
CA SER A 45 -4.35 -1.20 5.54
C SER A 45 -4.53 -0.80 4.07
N CYS A 46 -3.52 -0.16 3.48
CA CYS A 46 -3.48 0.20 2.07
C CYS A 46 -2.69 -0.85 1.29
N ARG A 47 -3.41 -1.85 0.80
CA ARG A 47 -2.87 -2.93 -0.04
C ARG A 47 -3.77 -3.21 -1.25
N TYR A 48 -4.76 -2.36 -1.48
CA TYR A 48 -5.79 -2.57 -2.50
C TYR A 48 -5.52 -1.69 -3.71
N SER A 49 -5.56 -2.31 -4.88
CA SER A 49 -5.37 -1.63 -6.15
C SER A 49 -6.65 -0.98 -6.65
N SER A 50 -7.81 -1.50 -6.23
CA SER A 50 -9.13 -1.05 -6.66
C SER A 50 -10.12 -0.92 -5.49
N TRP A 51 -11.15 -0.08 -5.69
CA TRP A 51 -12.24 0.09 -4.73
C TRP A 51 -13.08 -1.17 -4.57
N ASP A 52 -13.23 -1.94 -5.65
CA ASP A 52 -14.05 -3.15 -5.63
C ASP A 52 -13.42 -4.24 -4.75
N GLU A 53 -12.10 -4.43 -4.90
CA GLU A 53 -11.31 -5.34 -4.07
C GLU A 53 -11.35 -4.96 -2.58
N CYS A 54 -11.27 -3.65 -2.29
CA CYS A 54 -11.43 -3.15 -0.92
C CYS A 54 -12.85 -3.39 -0.39
N ARG A 55 -13.91 -3.14 -1.18
CA ARG A 55 -15.30 -3.36 -0.76
C ARG A 55 -15.61 -4.83 -0.52
N ALA A 56 -15.09 -5.72 -1.37
CA ALA A 56 -15.22 -7.15 -1.19
C ALA A 56 -14.63 -7.60 0.15
N THR A 57 -13.52 -6.99 0.58
CA THR A 57 -12.90 -7.29 1.88
C THR A 57 -13.57 -6.57 3.05
N ALA A 58 -14.11 -5.37 2.82
CA ALA A 58 -14.86 -4.61 3.83
C ALA A 58 -16.22 -5.25 4.16
N ALA A 59 -16.78 -6.02 3.24
CA ALA A 59 -18.08 -6.65 3.39
C ALA A 59 -18.10 -7.56 4.64
N GLY A 60 -18.99 -7.25 5.58
CA GLY A 60 -19.13 -8.01 6.83
C GLY A 60 -18.16 -7.62 7.96
N LEU A 61 -17.29 -6.63 7.73
CA LEU A 61 -16.43 -6.04 8.76
C LEU A 61 -16.94 -4.64 9.14
N SER A 62 -16.64 -4.20 10.36
CA SER A 62 -16.67 -2.79 10.73
C SER A 62 -15.52 -2.05 10.04
N ALA A 63 -15.59 -1.91 8.72
CA ALA A 63 -14.53 -1.28 7.92
C ALA A 63 -15.08 -0.38 6.80
N MET A 64 -14.32 0.66 6.43
CA MET A 64 -14.59 1.53 5.28
C MET A 64 -13.37 1.61 4.37
N CYS A 65 -13.62 1.82 3.08
CA CYS A 65 -12.57 2.10 2.11
C CYS A 65 -12.31 3.61 2.03
N VAL A 66 -11.05 4.01 2.00
CA VAL A 66 -10.60 5.41 1.89
C VAL A 66 -9.49 5.52 0.85
N ALA A 67 -9.35 6.69 0.24
CA ALA A 67 -8.26 6.96 -0.70
C ALA A 67 -6.92 7.05 0.06
N ASN A 68 -5.85 6.55 -0.55
CA ASN A 68 -4.52 6.63 0.04
C ASN A 68 -3.93 8.05 -0.13
N PRO A 69 -3.69 8.81 0.95
CA PRO A 69 -3.14 10.16 0.86
C PRO A 69 -1.67 10.19 0.42
N TYR A 70 -0.96 9.06 0.47
CA TYR A 70 0.44 8.96 0.08
C TYR A 70 0.64 8.71 -1.42
N VAL A 71 -0.43 8.34 -2.13
CA VAL A 71 -0.39 8.27 -3.59
C VAL A 71 -0.52 9.70 -4.10
N GLN A 72 0.62 10.25 -4.54
CA GLN A 72 0.62 11.55 -5.19
C GLN A 72 -0.34 11.46 -6.39
N PRO A 73 -1.29 12.41 -6.55
CA PRO A 73 -2.02 12.51 -7.80
C PRO A 73 -0.97 12.63 -8.91
N PRO A 74 -1.16 11.97 -10.07
CA PRO A 74 -0.29 12.19 -11.20
C PRO A 74 -0.18 13.70 -11.35
N SER A 75 1.06 14.21 -11.29
CA SER A 75 1.31 15.64 -11.45
C SER A 75 0.51 16.05 -12.67
N ALA A 76 -0.48 16.92 -12.47
CA ALA A 76 -1.21 17.51 -13.57
C ALA A 76 -0.15 18.31 -14.32
N GLN A 77 0.55 17.66 -15.25
CA GLN A 77 1.42 18.36 -16.17
C GLN A 77 0.48 19.33 -16.84
N PRO A 78 0.64 20.66 -16.61
CA PRO A 78 -0.13 21.61 -17.38
C PRO A 78 0.11 21.22 -18.85
N PRO A 79 -0.94 21.21 -19.70
CA PRO A 79 -0.78 20.94 -21.12
C PRO A 79 0.43 21.76 -21.56
N TYR A 80 1.46 21.07 -22.07
CA TYR A 80 2.70 21.70 -22.50
C TYR A 80 2.29 22.95 -23.30
N PRO A 81 2.68 24.17 -22.87
CA PRO A 81 2.31 25.36 -23.60
C PRO A 81 2.81 25.12 -25.02
N PRO A 82 1.94 25.19 -26.04
CA PRO A 82 2.36 24.88 -27.40
C PRO A 82 3.58 25.75 -27.69
N ASP A 83 4.67 25.09 -28.09
CA ASP A 83 5.90 25.74 -28.51
C ASP A 83 5.53 26.88 -29.44
N ARG A 84 5.51 28.10 -28.90
CA ARG A 84 5.42 29.33 -29.69
C ARG A 84 6.81 29.59 -30.25
N GLY A 85 7.34 28.56 -30.90
CA GLY A 85 8.53 28.62 -31.70
C GLY A 85 8.30 29.60 -32.84
N LEU A 86 9.23 30.54 -32.92
CA LEU A 86 9.93 30.70 -34.17
C LEU A 86 9.10 31.20 -35.36
N ARG A 87 8.31 32.27 -35.17
CA ARG A 87 8.11 33.23 -36.26
C ARG A 87 9.30 34.20 -36.28
N LEU A 88 10.44 33.67 -36.72
CA LEU A 88 11.45 34.46 -37.43
C LEU A 88 10.79 34.95 -38.72
N ARG A 89 10.50 36.25 -38.82
CA ARG A 89 10.58 37.13 -40.03
C ARG A 89 9.76 38.39 -39.83
#